data_AF-A0A2I0IS82-F1
#
_entry.id   AF-A0A2I0IS82-F1
#
_cell.length_a   1.000
_cell.length_b   1.000
_cell.length_c   1.000
_cell.angle_alpha   90.00
_cell.angle_beta   90.00
_cell.angle_gamma   90.00
#
_symmetry.space_group_name_H-M   'P 1'
#
loop_
_entity.id
_entity.type
_entity.pdbx_description
1 polymer ?
#
loop_
_entity_poly.entity_id
_entity_poly.type
_entity_poly.pdbx_seq_one_letter_code
_entity_poly.pdbx_strand_id
1 'polypeptide(L)'
;MRNSSVTEPPESYLMNAGDGSYSYNKNSYFQRAATSTAKEKIDEAIATVLDIKRVPKELLDEGSPAWNKGKIHYTSTPKEVGDAYKSQFTKDMRDFFNARVQEIVSGGIMAFIVPGTQDGVPHSQVPLGVNLDILGLSLMDMAKEGIIKESDVDSLNLPIYTATPQEMTELVNTNGCFDIERMELTASRKSPDGSNGASRK
;
A
#
# COMPACT_ATOMS: atom_id res chain seq x y z
N MET A 1 3.36 0.25 65.12
CA MET A 1 3.65 1.43 64.27
C MET A 1 5.06 1.29 63.71
N ARG A 2 5.19 0.95 62.43
CA ARG A 2 6.42 1.04 61.65
C ARG A 2 5.99 1.61 60.30
N ASN A 3 6.12 2.93 60.12
CA ASN A 3 5.88 3.59 58.83
C ASN A 3 7.20 3.59 58.06
N SER A 4 7.35 2.66 57.14
CA SER A 4 8.37 2.72 56.10
C SER A 4 7.81 3.58 54.96
N SER A 5 8.25 4.84 54.88
CA SER A 5 8.05 5.68 53.72
C SER A 5 8.92 5.17 52.57
N VAL A 6 8.29 4.54 51.58
CA VAL A 6 8.92 4.25 50.29
C VAL A 6 9.16 5.59 49.60
N THR A 7 10.41 5.90 49.29
CA THR A 7 10.78 7.04 48.45
C THR A 7 10.63 6.60 47.00
N GLU A 8 9.68 7.21 46.27
CA GLU A 8 9.57 7.01 44.83
C GLU A 8 10.83 7.57 44.13
N PRO A 9 11.36 6.88 43.11
CA PRO A 9 12.48 7.40 42.34
C PRO A 9 12.06 8.66 41.58
N PRO A 10 12.96 9.64 41.37
CA PRO A 10 12.62 10.84 40.62
C PRO A 10 12.20 10.46 39.20
N GLU A 11 11.15 11.11 38.68
CA GLU A 11 10.77 11.02 37.27
C GLU A 11 12.03 11.18 36.43
N SER A 12 12.36 10.14 35.66
CA SER A 12 13.52 10.14 34.77
C SER A 12 13.47 11.40 33.91
N TYR A 13 14.61 12.09 33.75
CA TYR A 13 14.75 13.25 32.86
C TYR A 13 14.51 12.84 31.41
N LEU A 14 13.24 12.67 31.05
CA LEU A 14 12.83 12.42 29.67
C LEU A 14 12.98 13.74 28.93
N MET A 15 13.83 13.73 27.91
CA MET A 15 13.91 14.82 26.96
C MET A 15 12.52 15.00 26.34
N ASN A 16 11.95 16.19 26.46
CA ASN A 16 10.72 16.58 25.78
C ASN A 16 10.93 16.26 24.28
N ALA A 17 9.91 15.74 23.58
CA ALA A 17 9.99 15.13 22.24
C ALA A 17 10.61 15.99 21.10
N GLY A 18 11.13 17.19 21.39
CA GLY A 18 11.88 18.02 20.45
C GLY A 18 11.12 19.24 19.95
N ASP A 19 9.98 19.56 20.56
CA ASP A 19 9.05 20.55 19.99
C ASP A 19 9.06 21.88 20.77
N GLY A 20 9.58 21.85 22.00
CA GLY A 20 9.64 22.99 22.92
C GLY A 20 10.55 24.13 22.46
N SER A 21 10.46 25.28 23.15
CA SER A 21 11.25 26.49 22.85
C SER A 21 12.77 26.29 22.88
N TYR A 22 13.24 25.31 23.66
CA TYR A 22 14.66 24.96 23.80
C TYR A 22 15.08 23.77 22.93
N SER A 23 14.26 23.35 21.95
CA SER A 23 14.57 22.15 21.18
C SER A 23 15.75 22.32 20.22
N TYR A 24 16.39 21.18 19.91
CA TYR A 24 17.49 21.13 18.95
C TYR A 24 17.09 21.62 17.56
N ASN A 25 15.87 21.34 17.11
CA ASN A 25 15.36 21.83 15.83
C ASN A 25 15.35 23.37 15.76
N LYS A 26 14.96 24.04 16.85
CA LYS A 26 14.88 25.51 16.91
C LYS A 26 16.25 26.16 17.11
N ASN A 27 17.08 25.61 18.00
CA ASN A 27 18.29 26.29 18.48
C ASN A 27 19.61 25.72 17.95
N SER A 28 19.60 24.63 17.19
CA SER A 28 20.82 24.04 16.65
C SER A 28 20.80 23.94 15.13
N TYR A 29 21.63 24.75 14.49
CA TYR A 29 21.71 24.84 13.02
C TYR A 29 22.08 23.51 12.37
N PHE A 30 23.13 22.83 12.84
CA PHE A 30 23.64 21.61 12.22
C PHE A 30 22.63 20.45 12.28
N GLN A 31 22.00 20.24 13.42
CA GLN A 31 20.99 19.21 13.62
C GLN A 31 19.75 19.51 12.79
N ARG A 32 19.26 20.76 12.79
CA ARG A 32 18.15 21.16 11.92
C ARG A 32 18.46 20.89 10.45
N ALA A 33 19.65 21.31 9.98
CA ALA A 33 20.06 21.10 8.61
C ALA A 33 20.11 19.60 8.25
N ALA A 34 20.75 18.79 9.08
CA ALA A 34 20.82 17.34 8.88
C ALA A 34 19.44 16.68 8.86
N THR A 35 18.55 17.02 9.80
CA THR A 35 17.18 16.49 9.83
C THR A 35 16.37 16.95 8.63
N SER A 36 16.49 18.22 8.21
CA SER A 36 15.78 18.73 7.02
C SER A 36 16.24 18.05 5.73
N THR A 37 17.55 17.89 5.53
CA THR A 37 18.11 17.20 4.36
C THR A 37 17.74 15.72 4.36
N ALA A 38 17.77 15.05 5.52
CA ALA A 38 17.33 13.67 5.63
C ALA A 38 15.82 13.53 5.36
N LYS A 39 15.00 14.46 5.87
CA LYS A 39 13.56 14.49 5.60
C LYS A 39 13.26 14.62 4.12
N GLU A 40 13.94 15.52 3.40
CA GLU A 40 13.78 15.65 1.94
C GLU A 40 14.11 14.36 1.20
N LYS A 41 15.18 13.66 1.59
CA LYS A 41 15.53 12.36 1.00
C LYS A 41 14.53 11.25 1.33
N ILE A 42 13.96 11.28 2.53
CA ILE A 42 12.90 10.35 2.94
C ILE A 42 11.63 10.65 2.14
N ASP A 43 11.23 11.92 2.03
CA ASP A 43 10.08 12.35 1.23
C ASP A 43 10.28 11.98 -0.26
N GLU A 44 11.49 12.16 -0.79
CA GLU A 44 11.88 11.73 -2.14
C GLU A 44 11.79 10.20 -2.29
N ALA A 45 12.35 9.44 -1.34
CA ALA A 45 12.29 7.98 -1.34
C ALA A 45 10.86 7.47 -1.23
N ILE A 46 10.02 8.09 -0.39
CA ILE A 46 8.59 7.78 -0.27
C ILE A 46 7.90 8.07 -1.60
N ALA A 47 8.11 9.24 -2.22
CA ALA A 47 7.46 9.61 -3.48
C ALA A 47 7.95 8.79 -4.69
N THR A 48 9.16 8.23 -4.63
CA THR A 48 9.70 7.38 -5.72
C THR A 48 9.40 5.90 -5.52
N VAL A 49 9.42 5.39 -4.28
CA VAL A 49 9.13 3.99 -3.97
C VAL A 49 7.62 3.73 -3.91
N LEU A 50 6.85 4.68 -3.38
CA LEU A 50 5.40 4.69 -3.46
C LEU A 50 5.05 5.67 -4.59
N ASP A 51 4.77 5.15 -5.79
CA ASP A 51 4.41 5.95 -6.97
C ASP A 51 2.99 6.58 -6.79
N ILE A 52 2.87 7.50 -5.82
CA ILE A 52 1.61 8.15 -5.43
C ILE A 52 1.04 8.98 -6.60
N LYS A 53 1.84 9.30 -7.62
CA LYS A 53 1.36 10.05 -8.81
C LYS A 53 0.43 9.24 -9.72
N ARG A 54 0.43 7.92 -9.58
CA ARG A 54 -0.41 7.02 -10.39
C ARG A 54 -1.73 6.65 -9.75
N VAL A 55 -2.05 7.18 -8.58
CA VAL A 55 -3.36 6.97 -7.98
C VAL A 55 -4.43 7.81 -8.67
N PRO A 56 -5.67 7.30 -8.83
CA PRO A 56 -6.78 8.09 -9.35
C PRO A 56 -6.99 9.35 -8.52
N LYS A 57 -7.17 10.51 -9.17
CA LYS A 57 -7.25 11.81 -8.49
C LYS A 57 -8.53 11.95 -7.66
N GLU A 58 -9.58 11.30 -8.12
CA GLU A 58 -10.88 11.19 -7.45
C GLU A 58 -10.81 10.53 -6.07
N LEU A 59 -9.71 9.84 -5.74
CA LEU A 59 -9.47 9.29 -4.40
C LEU A 59 -9.05 10.34 -3.38
N LEU A 60 -8.56 11.49 -3.84
CA LEU A 60 -8.01 12.58 -3.02
C LEU A 60 -8.95 13.78 -2.91
N ASP A 61 -10.04 13.79 -3.69
CA ASP A 61 -11.01 14.87 -3.71
C ASP A 61 -12.13 14.59 -2.70
N GLU A 62 -12.21 15.39 -1.62
CA GLU A 62 -13.24 15.22 -0.58
C GLU A 62 -14.68 15.32 -1.11
N GLY A 63 -14.90 15.98 -2.25
CA GLY A 63 -16.20 16.07 -2.91
C GLY A 63 -16.55 14.86 -3.78
N SER A 64 -15.59 13.96 -4.01
CA SER A 64 -15.76 12.79 -4.87
C SER A 64 -16.46 11.66 -4.11
N PRO A 65 -17.37 10.91 -4.76
CA PRO A 65 -17.93 9.68 -4.19
C PRO A 65 -16.86 8.57 -4.04
N ALA A 66 -15.71 8.71 -4.69
CA ALA A 66 -14.56 7.82 -4.56
C ALA A 66 -13.50 8.32 -3.56
N TRP A 67 -13.77 9.37 -2.77
CA TRP A 67 -12.83 9.84 -1.75
C TRP A 67 -12.50 8.74 -0.75
N ASN A 68 -11.22 8.36 -0.66
CA ASN A 68 -10.81 7.20 0.13
C ASN A 68 -10.46 7.56 1.59
N LYS A 69 -11.41 8.18 2.29
CA LYS A 69 -11.19 8.67 3.65
C LYS A 69 -10.79 7.56 4.63
N GLY A 70 -9.73 7.79 5.41
CA GLY A 70 -9.27 6.95 6.50
C GLY A 70 -8.72 5.60 6.06
N LYS A 71 -8.40 5.47 4.78
CA LYS A 71 -8.01 4.22 4.13
C LYS A 71 -6.91 4.50 3.11
N ILE A 72 -6.07 3.49 2.89
CA ILE A 72 -4.91 3.60 2.00
C ILE A 72 -5.01 2.77 0.72
N HIS A 73 -6.13 2.07 0.55
CA HIS A 73 -6.38 1.12 -0.52
C HIS A 73 -7.89 0.93 -0.72
N TYR A 74 -8.31 0.31 -1.83
CA TYR A 74 -9.73 0.11 -2.19
C TYR A 74 -10.38 -1.12 -1.54
N THR A 75 -9.66 -1.82 -0.67
CA THR A 75 -10.17 -3.01 -0.01
C THR A 75 -11.11 -2.62 1.13
N SER A 76 -12.26 -3.30 1.20
CA SER A 76 -13.27 -3.02 2.22
C SER A 76 -13.82 -1.57 2.18
N THR A 77 -13.87 -0.96 0.99
CA THR A 77 -14.40 0.40 0.75
C THR A 77 -15.67 0.36 -0.12
N PRO A 78 -16.39 1.50 -0.29
CA PRO A 78 -17.45 1.62 -1.29
C PRO A 78 -16.98 1.28 -2.70
N LYS A 79 -17.93 0.89 -3.56
CA LYS A 79 -17.68 0.42 -4.92
C LYS A 79 -16.95 1.47 -5.76
N GLU A 80 -17.25 2.74 -5.54
CA GLU A 80 -16.75 3.90 -6.27
C GLU A 80 -15.23 4.04 -6.15
N VAL A 81 -14.67 3.73 -4.98
CA VAL A 81 -13.22 3.67 -4.77
C VAL A 81 -12.62 2.54 -5.62
N GLY A 82 -13.21 1.34 -5.56
CA GLY A 82 -12.75 0.19 -6.37
C GLY A 82 -12.84 0.45 -7.88
N ASP A 83 -13.91 1.10 -8.34
CA ASP A 83 -14.09 1.48 -9.74
C ASP A 83 -13.04 2.49 -10.21
N ALA A 84 -12.66 3.45 -9.36
CA ALA A 84 -11.58 4.40 -9.66
C ALA A 84 -10.24 3.69 -9.85
N TYR A 85 -9.87 2.79 -8.92
CA TYR A 85 -8.68 1.96 -9.04
C TYR A 85 -8.69 1.09 -10.30
N LYS A 86 -9.82 0.42 -10.58
CA LYS A 86 -9.99 -0.40 -11.79
C LYS A 86 -9.83 0.41 -13.07
N SER A 87 -10.39 1.63 -13.10
CA SER A 87 -10.32 2.51 -14.27
C SER A 87 -8.88 2.95 -14.54
N GLN A 88 -8.15 3.33 -13.49
CA GLN A 88 -6.74 3.71 -13.60
C GLN A 88 -5.87 2.52 -14.05
N PHE A 89 -6.06 1.34 -13.45
CA PHE A 89 -5.36 0.11 -13.86
C PHE A 89 -5.63 -0.23 -15.33
N THR A 90 -6.90 -0.15 -15.76
CA THR A 90 -7.31 -0.41 -17.15
C THR A 90 -6.58 0.51 -18.12
N LYS A 91 -6.49 1.80 -17.77
CA LYS A 91 -5.76 2.79 -18.58
C LYS A 91 -4.27 2.47 -18.63
N ASP A 92 -3.64 2.22 -17.49
CA ASP A 92 -2.20 1.97 -17.40
C ASP A 92 -1.79 0.69 -18.15
N MET A 93 -2.59 -0.38 -18.04
CA MET A 93 -2.34 -1.62 -18.78
C MET A 93 -2.54 -1.46 -20.28
N ARG A 94 -3.52 -0.66 -20.71
CA ARG A 94 -3.69 -0.33 -22.13
C ARG A 94 -2.47 0.41 -22.67
N ASP A 95 -2.00 1.42 -21.95
CA ASP A 95 -0.82 2.20 -22.33
C ASP A 95 0.43 1.30 -22.38
N PHE A 96 0.57 0.39 -21.41
CA PHE A 96 1.62 -0.62 -21.39
C PHE A 96 1.59 -1.52 -22.62
N PHE A 97 0.45 -2.15 -22.92
CA PHE A 97 0.33 -3.03 -24.09
C PHE A 97 0.61 -2.26 -25.38
N ASN A 98 0.05 -1.06 -25.55
CA ASN A 98 0.30 -0.23 -26.73
C ASN A 98 1.79 0.08 -26.95
N ALA A 99 2.53 0.37 -25.86
CA ALA A 99 3.97 0.57 -25.94
C ALA A 99 4.69 -0.74 -26.35
N ARG A 100 4.30 -1.87 -25.78
CA ARG A 100 4.88 -3.19 -26.11
C ARG A 100 4.63 -3.61 -27.56
N VAL A 101 3.50 -3.23 -28.16
CA VAL A 101 3.23 -3.47 -29.59
C VAL A 101 4.28 -2.80 -30.48
N GLN A 102 4.78 -1.62 -30.10
CA GLN A 102 5.78 -0.90 -30.90
C GLN A 102 7.20 -1.46 -30.72
N GLU A 103 7.50 -2.03 -29.55
CA GLU A 103 8.84 -2.48 -29.18
C GLU A 103 9.09 -3.96 -29.48
N ILE A 104 8.05 -4.78 -29.43
CA ILE A 104 8.14 -6.23 -29.63
C ILE A 104 8.02 -6.53 -31.12
N VAL A 105 9.01 -7.25 -31.66
CA VAL A 105 8.99 -7.72 -33.05
C VAL A 105 7.87 -8.74 -33.30
N SER A 106 7.44 -8.89 -34.54
CA SER A 106 6.44 -9.91 -34.92
C SER A 106 6.89 -11.31 -34.48
N GLY A 107 6.00 -12.04 -33.79
CA GLY A 107 6.29 -13.34 -33.18
C GLY A 107 7.06 -13.29 -31.85
N GLY A 108 7.39 -12.09 -31.35
CA GLY A 108 8.02 -11.91 -30.04
C GLY A 108 7.07 -12.26 -28.88
N ILE A 109 7.64 -12.75 -27.78
CA ILE A 109 6.90 -13.20 -26.60
C ILE A 109 7.13 -12.23 -25.45
N MET A 110 6.06 -11.93 -24.70
CA MET A 110 6.12 -11.19 -23.45
C MET A 110 5.62 -12.08 -22.31
N ALA A 111 6.39 -12.14 -21.22
CA ALA A 111 5.98 -12.76 -19.97
C ALA A 111 6.13 -11.73 -18.85
N PHE A 112 5.12 -11.58 -18.01
CA PHE A 112 5.18 -10.70 -16.85
C PHE A 112 4.33 -11.28 -15.71
N ILE A 113 4.73 -10.97 -14.46
CA ILE A 113 4.10 -11.47 -13.24
C ILE A 113 3.59 -10.26 -12.47
N VAL A 114 2.29 -10.25 -12.19
CA VAL A 114 1.62 -9.15 -11.48
C VAL A 114 0.74 -9.70 -10.37
N PRO A 115 0.43 -8.91 -9.33
CA PRO A 115 -0.60 -9.24 -8.36
C PRO A 115 -1.92 -9.50 -9.07
N GLY A 116 -2.53 -10.65 -8.78
CA GLY A 116 -3.82 -11.05 -9.35
C GLY A 116 -4.75 -11.58 -8.27
N THR A 117 -6.05 -11.47 -8.50
CA THR A 117 -7.07 -12.08 -7.66
C THR A 117 -7.90 -13.08 -8.46
N GLN A 118 -8.53 -14.03 -7.78
CA GLN A 118 -9.38 -15.01 -8.42
C GLN A 118 -10.77 -14.42 -8.72
N ASP A 119 -11.37 -14.82 -9.84
CA ASP A 119 -12.69 -14.35 -10.22
C ASP A 119 -13.74 -14.63 -9.13
N GLY A 120 -14.58 -13.64 -8.84
CA GLY A 120 -15.65 -13.73 -7.85
C GLY A 120 -15.20 -13.70 -6.39
N VAL A 121 -13.90 -13.65 -6.09
CA VAL A 121 -13.40 -13.48 -4.72
C VAL A 121 -13.46 -12.00 -4.34
N PRO A 122 -14.15 -11.62 -3.25
CA PRO A 122 -14.14 -10.24 -2.77
C PRO A 122 -12.71 -9.79 -2.45
N HIS A 123 -12.30 -8.61 -2.89
CA HIS A 123 -10.93 -8.11 -2.68
C HIS A 123 -10.53 -8.03 -1.20
N SER A 124 -11.50 -7.87 -0.29
CA SER A 124 -11.28 -7.88 1.17
C SER A 124 -10.86 -9.25 1.73
N GLN A 125 -11.01 -10.33 0.95
CA GLN A 125 -10.61 -11.69 1.35
C GLN A 125 -9.28 -12.12 0.72
N VAL A 126 -8.69 -11.28 -0.13
CA VAL A 126 -7.39 -11.54 -0.75
C VAL A 126 -6.30 -11.27 0.30
N PRO A 127 -5.32 -12.17 0.49
CA PRO A 127 -4.27 -11.97 1.50
C PRO A 127 -3.55 -10.63 1.39
N LEU A 128 -3.29 -10.14 0.17
CA LEU A 128 -2.72 -8.81 -0.04
C LEU A 128 -3.66 -7.72 0.47
N GLY A 129 -4.95 -7.79 0.14
CA GLY A 129 -5.96 -6.83 0.60
C GLY A 129 -6.09 -6.79 2.12
N VAL A 130 -6.09 -7.94 2.78
CA VAL A 130 -6.11 -8.03 4.25
C VAL A 130 -4.89 -7.36 4.87
N ASN A 131 -3.69 -7.58 4.31
CA ASN A 131 -2.47 -6.94 4.81
C ASN A 131 -2.51 -5.42 4.65
N LEU A 132 -3.04 -4.91 3.52
CA LEU A 132 -3.19 -3.48 3.29
C LEU A 132 -4.25 -2.85 4.18
N ASP A 133 -5.34 -3.57 4.47
CA ASP A 133 -6.36 -3.14 5.43
C ASP A 133 -5.76 -3.02 6.85
N ILE A 134 -4.95 -4.00 7.28
CA ILE A 134 -4.25 -3.96 8.58
C ILE A 134 -3.28 -2.78 8.65
N LEU A 135 -2.51 -2.54 7.57
CA LEU A 135 -1.60 -1.40 7.51
C LEU A 135 -2.36 -0.07 7.61
N GLY A 136 -3.46 0.09 6.86
CA GLY A 136 -4.31 1.28 6.93
C GLY A 136 -4.92 1.51 8.32
N LEU A 137 -5.38 0.44 8.98
CA LEU A 137 -5.88 0.51 10.35
C LEU A 137 -4.78 0.95 11.34
N SER A 138 -3.57 0.39 11.20
CA SER A 138 -2.44 0.75 12.06
C SER A 138 -2.07 2.23 11.91
N LEU A 139 -2.08 2.76 10.68
CA LEU A 139 -1.85 4.19 10.43
C LEU A 139 -2.96 5.06 11.03
N MET A 140 -4.22 4.64 10.93
CA MET A 140 -5.33 5.35 11.57
C MET A 140 -5.23 5.34 13.10
N ASP A 141 -4.75 4.28 13.72
CA ASP A 141 -4.53 4.25 15.17
C ASP A 141 -3.40 5.20 15.59
N MET A 142 -2.30 5.26 14.81
CA MET A 142 -1.26 6.27 15.01
C MET A 142 -1.80 7.71 14.86
N ALA A 143 -2.75 7.94 13.95
CA ALA A 143 -3.40 9.24 13.78
C ALA A 143 -4.26 9.61 15.01
N LYS A 144 -5.01 8.64 15.57
CA LYS A 144 -5.80 8.83 16.80
C LYS A 144 -4.92 9.11 18.02
N GLU A 145 -3.73 8.52 18.07
CA GLU A 145 -2.72 8.79 19.10
C GLU A 145 -1.98 10.13 18.89
N GLY A 146 -2.25 10.83 17.78
CA GLY A 146 -1.63 12.12 17.47
C GLY A 146 -0.18 12.02 16.99
N ILE A 147 0.30 10.82 16.64
CA ILE A 147 1.65 10.58 16.14
C ILE A 147 1.79 11.10 14.68
N ILE A 148 0.73 10.93 13.89
CA ILE A 148 0.60 11.46 12.52
C ILE A 148 -0.73 12.20 12.36
N LYS A 149 -0.90 12.95 11.28
CA LYS A 149 -2.19 13.60 10.99
C LYS A 149 -3.10 12.64 10.25
N GLU A 150 -4.39 12.65 10.55
CA GLU A 150 -5.41 11.90 9.79
C GLU A 150 -5.37 12.27 8.30
N SER A 151 -5.16 13.55 7.98
CA SER A 151 -5.02 14.03 6.60
C SER A 151 -3.87 13.36 5.83
N ASP A 152 -2.81 12.96 6.53
CA ASP A 152 -1.69 12.26 5.90
C ASP A 152 -2.11 10.84 5.50
N VAL A 153 -2.95 10.18 6.31
CA VAL A 153 -3.56 8.88 5.99
C VAL A 153 -4.57 9.02 4.86
N ASP A 154 -5.45 10.02 4.90
CA ASP A 154 -6.45 10.29 3.86
C ASP A 154 -5.81 10.55 2.49
N SER A 155 -4.63 11.18 2.48
CA SER A 155 -3.89 11.47 1.24
C SER A 155 -3.10 10.28 0.69
N LEU A 156 -2.83 9.27 1.52
CA LEU A 156 -2.02 8.13 1.15
C LEU A 156 -2.88 7.07 0.47
N ASN A 157 -2.65 6.84 -0.82
CA ASN A 157 -3.27 5.75 -1.57
C ASN A 157 -2.17 4.91 -2.24
N LEU A 158 -2.22 3.59 -2.07
CA LEU A 158 -1.22 2.70 -2.66
C LEU A 158 -1.63 2.35 -4.08
N PRO A 159 -0.80 2.59 -5.12
CA PRO A 159 -1.15 2.40 -6.53
C PRO A 159 -1.10 0.91 -6.95
N ILE A 160 -1.78 0.06 -6.20
CA ILE A 160 -1.80 -1.38 -6.40
C ILE A 160 -3.24 -1.78 -6.71
N TYR A 161 -3.43 -2.47 -7.82
CA TYR A 161 -4.70 -3.09 -8.18
C TYR A 161 -4.48 -4.57 -8.45
N THR A 162 -5.38 -5.42 -7.96
CA THR A 162 -5.33 -6.86 -8.19
C THR A 162 -6.39 -7.24 -9.21
N ALA A 163 -5.98 -7.34 -10.48
CA ALA A 163 -6.89 -7.71 -11.56
C ALA A 163 -7.22 -9.20 -11.54
N THR A 164 -8.41 -9.54 -12.02
CA THR A 164 -8.76 -10.94 -12.26
C THR A 164 -8.23 -11.43 -13.61
N PRO A 165 -8.08 -12.76 -13.80
CA PRO A 165 -7.78 -13.33 -15.11
C PRO A 165 -8.78 -12.89 -16.19
N GLN A 166 -10.06 -12.78 -15.84
CA GLN A 166 -11.08 -12.28 -16.76
C GLN A 166 -10.80 -10.83 -17.19
N GLU A 167 -10.54 -9.92 -16.24
CA GLU A 167 -10.22 -8.52 -16.54
C GLU A 167 -8.96 -8.39 -17.42
N MET A 168 -7.92 -9.19 -17.11
CA MET A 168 -6.70 -9.24 -17.92
C MET A 168 -6.94 -9.78 -19.34
N THR A 169 -7.79 -10.80 -19.46
CA THR A 169 -8.18 -11.36 -20.76
C THR A 169 -8.93 -10.34 -21.61
N GLU A 170 -9.87 -9.60 -21.01
CA GLU A 170 -10.60 -8.52 -21.67
C GLU A 170 -9.66 -7.41 -22.15
N LEU A 171 -8.65 -7.04 -21.36
CA LEU A 171 -7.64 -6.04 -21.73
C LEU A 171 -6.81 -6.46 -22.95
N VAL A 172 -6.32 -7.70 -22.96
CA VAL A 172 -5.53 -8.24 -24.08
C VAL A 172 -6.37 -8.34 -25.34
N ASN A 173 -7.59 -8.90 -25.24
CA ASN A 173 -8.50 -9.02 -26.37
C ASN A 173 -8.90 -7.65 -26.95
N THR A 174 -9.08 -6.65 -26.10
CA THR A 174 -9.39 -5.27 -26.54
C THR A 174 -8.21 -4.62 -27.26
N ASN A 175 -6.97 -4.92 -26.86
CA ASN A 175 -5.77 -4.44 -27.54
C ASN A 175 -5.58 -5.11 -28.92
N GLY A 176 -5.86 -6.42 -29.02
CA GLY A 176 -5.91 -7.17 -30.29
C GLY A 176 -4.58 -7.37 -31.00
N CYS A 177 -3.45 -7.00 -30.37
CA CYS A 177 -2.11 -7.18 -30.95
C CYS A 177 -1.29 -8.29 -30.26
N PHE A 178 -1.84 -8.92 -29.22
CA PHE A 178 -1.22 -10.02 -28.50
C PHE A 178 -2.20 -11.18 -28.36
N ASP A 179 -1.68 -12.39 -28.45
CA ASP A 179 -2.38 -13.62 -28.11
C ASP A 179 -1.96 -14.10 -26.70
N ILE A 180 -2.89 -14.69 -25.96
CA ILE A 180 -2.61 -15.25 -24.64
C ILE A 180 -2.17 -16.71 -24.81
N GLU A 181 -0.87 -16.95 -24.70
CA GLU A 181 -0.32 -18.32 -24.71
C GLU A 181 -0.60 -19.06 -23.39
N ARG A 182 -0.52 -18.35 -22.26
CA ARG A 182 -0.73 -18.91 -20.92
C ARG A 182 -1.08 -17.82 -19.92
N MET A 183 -2.06 -18.09 -19.06
CA MET A 183 -2.41 -17.23 -17.93
C MET A 183 -2.78 -18.09 -16.72
N GLU A 184 -2.08 -17.88 -15.61
CA GLU A 184 -2.26 -18.69 -14.40
C GLU A 184 -2.09 -17.83 -13.14
N LEU A 185 -2.92 -18.11 -12.13
CA LEU A 185 -2.72 -17.59 -10.78
C LEU A 185 -1.87 -18.57 -9.99
N THR A 186 -0.69 -18.12 -9.52
CA THR A 186 0.16 -18.93 -8.67
C THR A 186 -0.31 -18.85 -7.22
N ALA A 187 -0.70 -19.99 -6.64
CA ALA A 187 -0.92 -20.06 -5.20
C ALA A 187 0.41 -19.86 -4.45
N SER A 188 0.40 -19.07 -3.38
CA SER A 188 1.53 -19.05 -2.44
C SER A 188 1.68 -20.47 -1.88
N ARG A 189 2.84 -21.11 -2.08
CA ARG A 189 3.06 -22.51 -1.71
C ARG A 189 2.63 -22.73 -0.26
N LYS A 190 1.76 -23.72 -0.01
CA LYS A 190 1.60 -24.27 1.34
C LYS A 190 2.95 -24.83 1.78
N SER A 191 3.40 -24.47 2.98
CA SER A 191 4.54 -25.14 3.63
C SER A 191 4.33 -26.66 3.62
N PRO A 192 5.38 -27.48 3.47
CA PRO A 192 5.23 -28.92 3.31
C PRO A 192 4.55 -29.51 4.55
N ASP A 193 3.46 -30.25 4.34
CA ASP A 193 2.79 -31.02 5.39
C ASP A 193 3.80 -31.91 6.12
N GLY A 194 3.87 -31.73 7.44
CA GLY A 194 4.57 -32.65 8.33
C GLY A 194 3.87 -34.00 8.35
N SER A 195 4.46 -34.97 7.65
CA SER A 195 4.43 -36.41 7.86
C SER A 195 3.20 -37.02 8.56
N ASN A 196 2.43 -37.76 7.75
CA ASN A 196 1.52 -38.86 8.10
C ASN A 196 1.90 -39.63 9.39
N GLY A 197 1.02 -39.59 10.39
CA GLY A 197 0.90 -40.65 11.39
C GLY A 197 0.30 -41.89 10.74
N ALA A 198 1.13 -42.92 10.57
CA ALA A 198 0.68 -44.24 10.15
C ALA A 198 -0.16 -44.90 11.25
N SER A 199 -1.45 -45.10 11.00
CA SER A 199 -2.23 -46.16 11.63
C SER A 199 -2.38 -47.28 10.61
N ARG A 200 -1.67 -48.39 10.81
CA ARG A 200 -2.11 -49.70 10.29
C ARG A 200 -2.57 -50.54 11.47
N LYS A 201 -3.79 -51.06 11.31
CA LYS A 201 -4.35 -52.17 12.08
C LYS A 201 -3.45 -53.39 11.99
#